data_AF-A0A4S4EV01-F1
#
_entry.id   AF-A0A4S4EV01-F1
#
_cell.length_a   1.000
_cell.length_b   1.000
_cell.length_c   1.000
_cell.angle_alpha   90.00
_cell.angle_beta   90.00
_cell.angle_gamma   90.00
#
_symmetry.space_group_name_H-M   'P 1'
#
loop_
_entity.id
_entity.type
_entity.pdbx_description
1 polymer ?
#
loop_
_entity_poly.entity_id
_entity_poly.type
_entity_poly.pdbx_seq_one_letter_code
_entity_poly.pdbx_strand_id
1 'polypeptide(L)'
;MGDNNNPKKPNSSTTTKKKKKKQRGGSKKKMTLDQTVAYRWISEWVFLDHSSAASSAVDDDFGVFLNHKKVSEKLVFEFHSHSICSDGFLSPSKLVERAHQKGALMCLMEVISAVIEKFMLLQKKDVVLGFLSNQSQTLTTFRVCSEQVKALALTDHDTMSVPEALDAARRFGIRIIPGVEISTLYSPRGESGTEEPVHILAYYSSCGPTRSEELESFLANIRDGRYLRAKNMVSKLNKLKFPLKWEHVAKIAGKGVAPGRLHVARAMVEAGYVENLKQAFARYLYDGGPAYSTGSEPLAEEAVQLICETGGVAVLAHPWALKNPVAIVRRLKDAGLHGIEVYRSDGKLAAYSDLADAYDLMKLGGSDFHGRGGQSESDLGSVNLPVLAVHEFLRTARPIWCGAIRGILENYTEDPSELKLERIMKFGKTRIFKNGSLTKTNNDLIDLCLSSWLTNEEMQDSVFETIKSKLSQISINDEGIQAPTAVK
;
A
#
# COMPACT_ATOMS: atom_id res chain seq x y z
N MET A 1 -2.62 -7.33 79.79
CA MET A 1 -1.32 -7.67 79.18
C MET A 1 -1.09 -6.71 78.03
N GLY A 2 -0.02 -5.91 78.11
CA GLY A 2 0.62 -5.22 76.98
C GLY A 2 -0.17 -4.12 76.29
N ASP A 3 -0.06 -2.91 76.84
CA ASP A 3 -0.72 -1.68 76.41
C ASP A 3 -0.06 -0.99 75.20
N ASN A 4 -0.87 -0.16 74.53
CA ASN A 4 -0.52 0.79 73.47
C ASN A 4 0.71 1.64 73.81
N ASN A 5 1.50 2.01 72.79
CA ASN A 5 2.37 3.19 72.89
C ASN A 5 2.46 3.97 71.58
N ASN A 6 1.94 5.20 71.65
CA ASN A 6 2.43 6.35 70.90
C ASN A 6 3.70 6.87 71.61
N PRO A 7 4.67 7.50 70.94
CA PRO A 7 4.71 8.97 71.05
C PRO A 7 5.24 9.73 69.81
N LYS A 8 4.96 11.04 69.85
CA LYS A 8 5.26 12.11 68.86
C LYS A 8 6.72 12.65 68.94
N LYS A 9 7.32 12.92 67.76
CA LYS A 9 8.18 14.08 67.30
C LYS A 9 9.50 14.44 68.05
N PRO A 10 10.44 15.28 67.51
CA PRO A 10 10.66 15.83 66.14
C PRO A 10 12.14 15.85 65.61
N ASN A 11 12.30 16.23 64.33
CA ASN A 11 13.39 16.96 63.64
C ASN A 11 14.89 16.53 63.74
N SER A 12 15.53 16.24 62.60
CA SER A 12 16.38 17.22 61.87
C SER A 12 17.33 16.58 60.82
N SER A 13 17.63 17.38 59.80
CA SER A 13 18.79 17.34 58.89
C SER A 13 18.76 16.41 57.66
N THR A 14 18.35 17.05 56.57
CA THR A 14 18.65 16.79 55.16
C THR A 14 20.14 16.52 54.86
N THR A 15 20.42 15.39 54.20
CA THR A 15 21.56 15.26 53.27
C THR A 15 21.15 14.47 52.02
N THR A 16 20.82 15.18 50.95
CA THR A 16 20.50 14.60 49.63
C THR A 16 21.78 14.30 48.84
N LYS A 17 22.19 13.02 48.81
CA LYS A 17 23.20 12.53 47.85
C LYS A 17 22.59 12.43 46.45
N LYS A 18 22.93 13.37 45.56
CA LYS A 18 22.63 13.32 44.12
C LYS A 18 23.32 12.11 43.46
N LYS A 19 22.54 11.09 43.06
CA LYS A 19 22.99 10.08 42.09
C LYS A 19 22.94 10.67 40.67
N LYS A 20 24.11 10.88 40.06
CA LYS A 20 24.26 11.21 38.62
C LYS A 20 23.67 10.07 37.77
N LYS A 21 22.58 10.34 37.06
CA LYS A 21 22.01 9.45 36.04
C LYS A 21 22.89 9.55 34.78
N LYS A 22 23.69 8.53 34.48
CA LYS A 22 24.42 8.40 33.20
C LYS A 22 23.38 8.27 32.08
N GLN A 23 23.28 9.27 31.21
CA GLN A 23 22.61 9.11 29.92
C GLN A 23 23.39 8.07 29.10
N ARG A 24 22.76 6.92 28.84
CA ARG A 24 23.24 5.97 27.83
C ARG A 24 22.80 6.52 26.48
N GLY A 25 23.74 7.05 25.72
CA GLY A 25 23.54 7.34 24.29
C GLY A 25 23.19 6.05 23.57
N GLY A 26 22.05 6.03 22.88
CA GLY A 26 21.63 4.90 22.06
C GLY A 26 22.58 4.75 20.88
N SER A 27 23.42 3.73 20.91
CA SER A 27 24.16 3.30 19.72
C SER A 27 23.15 2.77 18.71
N LYS A 28 23.08 3.34 17.51
CA LYS A 28 22.27 2.78 16.40
C LYS A 28 22.69 1.30 16.23
N LYS A 29 21.74 0.38 16.42
CA LYS A 29 21.97 -1.06 16.30
C LYS A 29 22.40 -1.34 14.86
N LYS A 30 23.59 -1.92 14.66
CA LYS A 30 24.10 -2.28 13.34
C LYS A 30 23.18 -3.35 12.74
N MET A 31 22.81 -3.20 11.46
CA MET A 31 21.99 -4.18 10.75
C MET A 31 22.68 -5.55 10.71
N THR A 32 21.90 -6.62 10.76
CA THR A 32 22.41 -7.99 10.53
C THR A 32 22.78 -8.17 9.05
N LEU A 33 23.50 -9.26 8.73
CA LEU A 33 23.82 -9.59 7.34
C LEU A 33 22.54 -9.74 6.50
N ASP A 34 21.58 -10.53 7.00
CA ASP A 34 20.30 -10.77 6.31
C ASP A 34 19.51 -9.48 6.08
N GLN A 35 19.48 -8.59 7.07
CA GLN A 35 18.86 -7.27 6.92
C GLN A 35 19.57 -6.42 5.85
N THR A 36 20.90 -6.54 5.74
CA THR A 36 21.69 -5.79 4.76
C THR A 36 21.42 -6.30 3.35
N VAL A 37 21.39 -7.63 3.16
CA VAL A 37 21.05 -8.27 1.88
C VAL A 37 19.62 -7.91 1.47
N ALA A 38 18.67 -8.07 2.38
CA ALA A 38 17.27 -7.75 2.13
C ALA A 38 17.07 -6.28 1.78
N TYR A 39 17.73 -5.38 2.50
CA TYR A 39 17.66 -3.95 2.22
C TYR A 39 18.20 -3.61 0.83
N ARG A 40 19.32 -4.22 0.41
CA ARG A 40 19.88 -4.01 -0.93
C ARG A 40 18.91 -4.47 -2.00
N TRP A 41 18.38 -5.69 -1.87
CA TRP A 41 17.47 -6.26 -2.84
C TRP A 41 16.17 -5.46 -2.96
N ILE A 42 15.60 -5.02 -1.85
CA ILE A 42 14.40 -4.19 -1.85
C ILE A 42 14.69 -2.80 -2.40
N SER A 43 15.86 -2.22 -2.12
CA SER A 43 16.25 -0.94 -2.71
C SER A 43 16.33 -1.05 -4.24
N GLU A 44 16.95 -2.11 -4.75
CA GLU A 44 17.02 -2.38 -6.20
C GLU A 44 15.62 -2.57 -6.80
N TRP A 45 14.73 -3.31 -6.12
CA TRP A 45 13.33 -3.46 -6.57
C TRP A 45 12.56 -2.13 -6.56
N VAL A 46 12.62 -1.36 -5.47
CA VAL A 46 11.95 -0.05 -5.35
C VAL A 46 12.42 0.90 -6.46
N PHE A 47 13.72 0.96 -6.71
CA PHE A 47 14.33 1.95 -7.61
C PHE A 47 14.67 1.41 -9.01
N LEU A 48 14.14 0.25 -9.40
CA LEU A 48 14.37 -0.41 -10.70
C LEU A 48 14.20 0.54 -11.91
N ASP A 49 13.30 1.52 -11.80
CA ASP A 49 13.00 2.50 -12.84
C ASP A 49 14.02 3.66 -12.96
N HIS A 50 14.88 3.86 -11.97
CA HIS A 50 15.85 4.96 -11.94
C HIS A 50 17.26 4.56 -12.40
N SER A 51 17.53 3.27 -12.57
CA SER A 51 18.82 2.76 -13.05
C SER A 51 19.13 3.14 -14.51
N SER A 52 18.12 3.43 -15.34
CA SER A 52 18.31 3.82 -16.75
C SER A 52 18.50 5.32 -16.97
N ALA A 53 18.15 6.18 -15.99
CA ALA A 53 18.28 7.63 -16.09
C ALA A 53 19.62 8.17 -15.56
N ALA A 54 20.45 7.33 -14.92
CA ALA A 54 21.73 7.73 -14.34
C ALA A 54 22.85 7.95 -15.38
N SER A 55 22.60 7.77 -16.69
CA SER A 55 23.61 8.01 -17.74
C SER A 55 23.63 9.44 -18.27
N SER A 56 22.81 10.36 -17.75
CA SER A 56 22.87 11.79 -18.08
C SER A 56 23.05 12.62 -16.82
N ALA A 57 24.22 12.49 -16.19
CA ALA A 57 24.69 13.52 -15.27
C ALA A 57 25.05 14.74 -16.11
N VAL A 58 24.21 15.77 -16.03
CA VAL A 58 24.54 17.11 -16.52
C VAL A 58 25.51 17.68 -15.48
N ASP A 59 26.72 18.04 -15.91
CA ASP A 59 27.67 18.80 -15.10
C ASP A 59 26.99 20.12 -14.69
N ASP A 60 26.53 20.22 -13.44
CA ASP A 60 26.28 21.51 -12.82
C ASP A 60 27.63 22.12 -12.47
N ASP A 61 27.96 23.20 -13.16
CA ASP A 61 29.22 23.96 -13.19
C ASP A 61 29.58 24.69 -11.87
N PHE A 62 29.18 24.13 -10.74
CA PHE A 62 29.61 24.56 -9.41
C PHE A 62 30.29 23.37 -8.73
N GLY A 63 31.61 23.26 -8.92
CA GLY A 63 32.49 22.24 -8.35
C GLY A 63 32.45 22.14 -6.82
N VAL A 64 31.34 21.66 -6.28
CA VAL A 64 31.15 21.24 -4.90
C VAL A 64 31.13 19.72 -4.93
N PHE A 65 32.29 19.12 -4.66
CA PHE A 65 32.38 17.70 -4.33
C PHE A 65 31.57 17.44 -3.05
N LEU A 66 30.28 17.17 -3.18
CA LEU A 66 29.49 16.57 -2.12
C LEU A 66 30.03 15.17 -1.90
N ASN A 67 30.82 15.03 -0.84
CA ASN A 67 31.26 13.74 -0.34
C ASN A 67 30.01 12.95 0.10
N HIS A 68 29.40 12.18 -0.81
CA HIS A 68 28.23 11.34 -0.60
C HIS A 68 28.58 10.19 0.36
N LYS A 69 28.72 10.48 1.67
CA LYS A 69 28.52 9.46 2.70
C LYS A 69 27.08 8.98 2.57
N LYS A 70 26.89 7.83 1.89
CA LYS A 70 25.62 7.09 1.71
C LYS A 70 24.70 7.28 2.93
N VAL A 71 23.74 8.17 2.80
CA VAL A 71 22.61 8.23 3.74
C VAL A 71 21.83 6.94 3.49
N SER A 72 21.72 6.06 4.49
CA SER A 72 20.79 4.94 4.38
C SER A 72 19.38 5.54 4.40
N GLU A 73 18.78 5.69 3.22
CA GLU A 73 17.41 6.18 3.08
C GLU A 73 16.47 5.19 3.79
N LYS A 74 15.62 5.66 4.69
CA LYS A 74 14.70 4.75 5.39
C LYS A 74 13.61 4.35 4.39
N LEU A 75 13.53 3.07 4.05
CA LEU A 75 12.47 2.56 3.21
C LEU A 75 11.18 2.46 4.02
N VAL A 76 10.13 3.16 3.59
CA VAL A 76 8.79 3.10 4.18
C VAL A 76 7.84 2.48 3.15
N PHE A 77 6.94 1.63 3.62
CA PHE A 77 6.03 0.86 2.78
C PHE A 77 4.59 1.08 3.24
N GLU A 78 3.66 1.05 2.29
CA GLU A 78 2.23 1.07 2.54
C GLU A 78 1.55 -0.01 1.71
N PHE A 79 1.06 -1.06 2.35
CA PHE A 79 0.52 -2.22 1.63
C PHE A 79 -1.01 -2.31 1.73
N HIS A 80 -1.69 -1.35 2.36
CA HIS A 80 -3.14 -1.33 2.47
C HIS A 80 -3.68 0.10 2.53
N SER A 81 -4.25 0.57 1.43
CA SER A 81 -4.80 1.92 1.33
C SER A 81 -5.92 2.04 0.31
N HIS A 82 -6.81 3.01 0.55
CA HIS A 82 -8.07 3.20 -0.17
C HIS A 82 -8.18 4.60 -0.77
N SER A 83 -8.87 4.69 -1.89
CA SER A 83 -9.16 5.94 -2.60
C SER A 83 -10.66 6.17 -2.77
N ILE A 84 -11.05 7.30 -3.37
CA ILE A 84 -12.44 7.58 -3.74
C ILE A 84 -13.03 6.58 -4.74
N CYS A 85 -12.21 5.71 -5.35
CA CYS A 85 -12.72 4.66 -6.23
C CYS A 85 -13.46 3.56 -5.47
N SER A 86 -13.28 3.49 -4.14
CA SER A 86 -14.11 2.69 -3.24
C SER A 86 -14.74 3.55 -2.15
N ASP A 87 -14.16 3.64 -0.94
CA ASP A 87 -14.70 4.39 0.19
C ASP A 87 -13.66 5.26 0.90
N GLY A 88 -12.54 5.56 0.22
CA GLY A 88 -11.60 6.60 0.62
C GLY A 88 -12.17 8.02 0.46
N PHE A 89 -11.31 9.00 0.75
CA PHE A 89 -11.58 10.45 0.62
C PHE A 89 -10.61 11.14 -0.34
N LEU A 90 -9.48 10.51 -0.66
CA LEU A 90 -8.49 11.05 -1.59
C LEU A 90 -8.60 10.33 -2.93
N SER A 91 -8.43 11.07 -4.03
CA SER A 91 -8.23 10.45 -5.35
C SER A 91 -6.95 9.61 -5.35
N PRO A 92 -6.82 8.59 -6.22
CA PRO A 92 -5.59 7.83 -6.36
C PRO A 92 -4.34 8.72 -6.50
N SER A 93 -4.41 9.81 -7.26
CA SER A 93 -3.31 10.78 -7.39
C SER A 93 -3.00 11.53 -6.08
N LYS A 94 -4.03 11.95 -5.34
CA LYS A 94 -3.87 12.65 -4.06
C LYS A 94 -3.36 11.74 -2.95
N LEU A 95 -3.74 10.46 -2.99
CA LEU A 95 -3.22 9.43 -2.10
C LEU A 95 -1.70 9.28 -2.26
N VAL A 96 -1.22 9.19 -3.50
CA VAL A 96 0.21 9.13 -3.82
C VAL A 96 0.94 10.41 -3.39
N GLU A 97 0.36 11.59 -3.66
CA GLU A 97 0.91 12.87 -3.19
C GLU A 97 1.03 12.92 -1.66
N ARG A 98 0.02 12.42 -0.94
CA ARG A 98 0.03 12.33 0.53
C ARG A 98 1.12 11.39 1.04
N ALA A 99 1.28 10.23 0.41
CA ALA A 99 2.31 9.24 0.74
C ALA A 99 3.74 9.82 0.57
N HIS A 100 3.95 10.66 -0.44
CA HIS A 100 5.19 11.40 -0.63
C HIS A 100 5.39 12.49 0.44
N GLN A 101 4.37 13.32 0.70
CA GLN A 101 4.46 14.48 1.60
C GLN A 101 4.75 14.13 3.05
N LYS A 102 4.29 12.98 3.56
CA LYS A 102 4.51 12.60 4.96
C LYS A 102 6.00 12.49 5.31
N GLY A 103 6.80 11.94 4.41
CA GLY A 103 8.25 11.87 4.60
C GLY A 103 8.93 13.25 4.60
N ALA A 104 8.34 14.25 3.93
CA ALA A 104 8.83 15.62 3.95
C ALA A 104 8.45 16.37 5.24
N LEU A 105 7.23 16.16 5.75
CA LEU A 105 6.74 16.85 6.96
C LEU A 105 7.43 16.36 8.24
N MET A 106 7.66 15.04 8.38
CA MET A 106 8.45 14.51 9.51
C MET A 106 9.88 15.04 9.49
N CYS A 107 10.49 15.17 8.30
CA CYS A 107 11.81 15.76 8.16
C CYS A 107 11.86 17.22 8.65
N LEU A 108 10.83 18.03 8.36
CA LEU A 108 10.78 19.41 8.82
C LEU A 108 10.67 19.50 10.35
N MET A 109 9.84 18.65 10.96
CA MET A 109 9.69 18.61 12.43
C MET A 109 10.97 18.14 13.13
N GLU A 110 11.66 17.13 12.60
CA GLU A 110 12.96 16.68 13.13
C GLU A 110 14.04 17.76 13.01
N VAL A 111 14.09 18.48 11.87
CA VAL A 111 15.01 19.60 11.68
C VAL A 111 14.74 20.71 12.70
N ILE A 112 13.47 21.09 12.89
CA ILE A 112 13.09 22.09 13.89
C ILE A 112 13.47 21.64 15.30
N SER A 113 13.17 20.39 15.67
CA SER A 113 13.52 19.83 16.98
C SER A 113 15.04 19.83 17.22
N ALA A 114 15.83 19.41 16.23
CA ALA A 114 17.29 19.40 16.31
C ALA A 114 17.89 20.82 16.38
N VAL A 115 17.30 21.79 15.66
CA VAL A 115 17.68 23.21 15.75
C VAL A 115 17.39 23.75 17.15
N ILE A 116 16.22 23.44 17.72
CA ILE A 116 15.84 23.86 19.08
C ILE A 116 16.76 23.23 20.12
N GLU A 117 17.05 21.93 20.05
CA GLU A 117 17.98 21.27 20.97
C GLU A 117 19.38 21.88 20.91
N LYS A 118 19.89 22.16 19.70
CA LYS A 118 21.21 22.77 19.50
C LYS A 118 21.24 24.22 19.98
N PHE A 119 20.17 24.98 19.75
CA PHE A 119 19.99 26.34 20.29
C PHE A 119 19.96 26.34 21.82
N MET A 120 19.21 25.42 22.43
CA MET A 120 19.16 25.23 23.89
C MET A 120 20.51 24.77 24.47
N LEU A 121 21.30 24.00 23.73
CA LEU A 121 22.65 23.59 24.14
C LEU A 121 23.65 24.76 24.09
N LEU A 122 23.50 25.65 23.10
CA LEU A 122 24.28 26.88 22.96
C LEU A 122 23.93 27.89 24.06
N GLN A 123 22.66 28.03 24.42
CA GLN A 123 22.20 28.87 25.53
C GLN A 123 22.66 28.37 26.91
N LYS A 124 22.98 27.07 27.06
CA LYS A 124 23.54 26.49 28.31
C LYS A 124 25.05 26.65 28.45
N LYS A 125 25.74 27.17 27.42
CA LYS A 125 27.15 27.52 27.48
C LYS A 125 27.23 29.03 27.37
N ASP A 126 27.21 29.73 28.51
CA ASP A 126 27.61 31.13 28.59
C ASP A 126 29.05 31.27 28.07
N VAL A 127 29.18 31.57 26.78
CA VAL A 127 30.41 32.08 26.18
C VAL A 127 30.03 33.40 25.54
N VAL A 128 30.46 34.44 26.25
CA VAL A 128 30.38 35.87 25.94
C VAL A 128 30.94 36.17 24.55
N LEU A 129 30.27 37.11 23.87
CA LEU A 129 30.63 37.87 22.67
C LEU A 129 32.02 37.59 22.05
N GLY A 130 32.04 37.06 20.84
CA GLY A 130 33.24 37.03 20.00
C GLY A 130 33.12 36.22 18.69
N PHE A 131 31.93 36.09 18.09
CA PHE A 131 31.74 35.18 16.94
C PHE A 131 30.87 35.78 15.82
N LEU A 132 31.04 37.08 15.53
CA LEU A 132 30.38 37.77 14.40
C LEU A 132 31.36 38.31 13.34
N SER A 133 32.55 37.71 13.16
CA SER A 133 33.50 38.16 12.14
C SER A 133 34.21 37.05 11.36
N ASN A 134 33.56 35.91 11.13
CA ASN A 134 34.04 34.92 10.16
C ASN A 134 32.86 34.20 9.51
N GLN A 135 32.12 34.93 8.67
CA GLN A 135 31.20 34.31 7.73
C GLN A 135 31.99 33.84 6.51
N SER A 136 32.59 32.66 6.63
CA SER A 136 32.88 31.82 5.47
C SER A 136 32.67 30.36 5.87
N GLN A 137 31.72 29.71 5.18
CA GLN A 137 31.53 28.27 5.11
C GLN A 137 31.23 27.55 6.44
N THR A 138 29.95 27.54 6.83
CA THR A 138 29.40 26.35 7.50
C THR A 138 27.99 26.08 6.97
N LEU A 139 27.91 25.68 5.70
CA LEU A 139 26.78 24.94 5.18
C LEU A 139 26.70 23.63 5.98
N THR A 140 25.95 23.65 7.08
CA THR A 140 25.57 22.44 7.78
C THR A 140 24.61 21.72 6.84
N THR A 141 25.11 20.71 6.13
CA THR A 141 24.29 19.78 5.35
C THR A 141 23.33 19.12 6.34
N PHE A 142 22.10 19.63 6.43
CA PHE A 142 21.04 18.99 7.20
C PHE A 142 20.72 17.67 6.50
N ARG A 143 20.91 16.58 7.23
CA ARG A 143 20.67 15.22 6.77
C ARG A 143 19.16 15.02 6.66
N VAL A 144 18.60 15.22 5.47
CA VAL A 144 17.21 14.86 5.15
C VAL A 144 17.11 13.33 5.25
N CYS A 145 16.55 12.82 6.34
CA CYS A 145 16.07 11.45 6.39
C CYS A 145 14.66 11.46 5.79
N SER A 146 14.55 11.20 4.49
CA SER A 146 13.25 11.02 3.85
C SER A 146 12.60 9.74 4.38
N GLU A 147 11.63 9.85 5.28
CA GLU A 147 10.74 8.75 5.66
C GLU A 147 9.56 8.63 4.68
N GLN A 148 9.84 8.82 3.39
CA GLN A 148 8.83 8.82 2.34
C GLN A 148 8.44 7.38 2.02
N VAL A 149 7.14 7.16 1.77
CA VAL A 149 6.67 5.88 1.23
C VAL A 149 7.34 5.64 -0.12
N LYS A 150 7.99 4.50 -0.26
CA LYS A 150 8.71 4.10 -1.48
C LYS A 150 7.99 3.02 -2.28
N ALA A 151 7.17 2.21 -1.62
CA ALA A 151 6.20 1.35 -2.29
C ALA A 151 4.83 1.49 -1.64
N LEU A 152 3.80 1.65 -2.48
CA LEU A 152 2.41 1.83 -2.07
C LEU A 152 1.51 0.86 -2.84
N ALA A 153 0.69 0.09 -2.13
CA ALA A 153 -0.39 -0.70 -2.71
C ALA A 153 -1.70 0.08 -2.62
N LEU A 154 -2.37 0.27 -3.76
CA LEU A 154 -3.74 0.75 -3.80
C LEU A 154 -4.65 -0.47 -3.81
N THR A 155 -5.48 -0.61 -2.78
CA THR A 155 -6.26 -1.82 -2.51
C THR A 155 -7.73 -1.46 -2.29
N ASP A 156 -8.28 -0.62 -3.16
CA ASP A 156 -9.68 -0.22 -3.12
C ASP A 156 -10.62 -1.43 -3.02
N HIS A 157 -11.73 -1.27 -2.30
CA HIS A 157 -12.70 -2.35 -2.16
C HIS A 157 -13.33 -2.75 -3.51
N ASP A 158 -13.16 -4.03 -3.86
CA ASP A 158 -13.79 -4.69 -4.99
C ASP A 158 -13.58 -3.98 -6.35
N THR A 159 -12.50 -3.22 -6.53
CA THR A 159 -12.17 -2.55 -7.78
C THR A 159 -10.66 -2.30 -7.92
N MET A 160 -10.15 -2.41 -9.15
CA MET A 160 -8.74 -2.15 -9.48
C MET A 160 -8.58 -0.82 -10.21
N SER A 161 -8.69 0.30 -9.49
CA SER A 161 -8.59 1.66 -10.05
C SER A 161 -7.16 2.25 -9.99
N VAL A 162 -6.18 1.43 -10.38
CA VAL A 162 -4.74 1.67 -10.24
C VAL A 162 -4.10 2.67 -11.25
N PRO A 163 -4.59 2.85 -12.50
CA PRO A 163 -3.90 3.67 -13.51
C PRO A 163 -3.59 5.12 -13.09
N GLU A 164 -4.53 5.79 -12.41
CA GLU A 164 -4.30 7.17 -11.93
C GLU A 164 -3.19 7.23 -10.88
N ALA A 165 -3.14 6.26 -9.96
CA ALA A 165 -2.06 6.16 -8.97
C ALA A 165 -0.70 5.91 -9.64
N LEU A 166 -0.65 5.01 -10.63
CA LEU A 166 0.58 4.73 -11.40
C LEU A 166 1.12 5.99 -12.06
N ASP A 167 0.27 6.76 -12.73
CA ASP A 167 0.66 8.01 -13.37
C ASP A 167 1.17 9.06 -12.37
N ALA A 168 0.50 9.20 -11.22
CA ALA A 168 0.92 10.12 -10.18
C ALA A 168 2.26 9.73 -9.56
N ALA A 169 2.49 8.44 -9.34
CA ALA A 169 3.64 7.90 -8.63
C ALA A 169 4.96 8.09 -9.37
N ARG A 170 4.91 8.14 -10.72
CA ARG A 170 6.06 8.47 -11.57
C ARG A 170 6.71 9.80 -11.19
N ARG A 171 5.93 10.79 -10.77
CA ARG A 171 6.43 12.12 -10.38
C ARG A 171 7.21 12.11 -9.07
N PHE A 172 6.99 11.10 -8.23
CA PHE A 172 7.49 11.05 -6.85
C PHE A 172 8.45 9.89 -6.59
N GLY A 173 8.73 9.05 -7.60
CA GLY A 173 9.59 7.87 -7.44
C GLY A 173 9.00 6.85 -6.45
N ILE A 174 7.67 6.72 -6.44
CA ILE A 174 6.96 5.73 -5.62
C ILE A 174 6.60 4.55 -6.50
N ARG A 175 6.94 3.33 -6.08
CA ARG A 175 6.48 2.10 -6.74
C ARG A 175 5.05 1.81 -6.34
N ILE A 176 4.16 1.64 -7.32
CA ILE A 176 2.79 1.16 -7.06
C ILE A 176 2.74 -0.36 -7.20
N ILE A 177 2.14 -1.01 -6.21
CA ILE A 177 1.72 -2.41 -6.29
C ILE A 177 0.23 -2.40 -6.65
N PRO A 178 -0.17 -2.86 -7.85
CA PRO A 178 -1.57 -3.02 -8.18
C PRO A 178 -2.24 -3.99 -7.22
N GLY A 179 -3.32 -3.58 -6.58
CA GLY A 179 -4.06 -4.45 -5.68
C GLY A 179 -5.54 -4.14 -5.62
N VAL A 180 -6.24 -4.95 -4.82
CA VAL A 180 -7.67 -4.84 -4.53
C VAL A 180 -7.92 -5.50 -3.17
N GLU A 181 -8.80 -4.92 -2.36
CA GLU A 181 -9.35 -5.58 -1.18
C GLU A 181 -10.70 -6.19 -1.54
N ILE A 182 -10.76 -7.52 -1.62
CA ILE A 182 -11.95 -8.27 -2.02
C ILE A 182 -12.81 -8.57 -0.79
N SER A 183 -14.07 -8.16 -0.87
CA SER A 183 -15.08 -8.44 0.14
C SER A 183 -15.60 -9.86 -0.01
N THR A 184 -15.55 -10.63 1.06
CA THR A 184 -15.95 -12.04 1.07
C THR A 184 -16.71 -12.37 2.35
N LEU A 185 -17.27 -13.57 2.39
CA LEU A 185 -17.87 -14.14 3.59
C LEU A 185 -17.15 -15.43 3.97
N TYR A 186 -16.99 -15.64 5.27
CA TYR A 186 -16.68 -16.94 5.82
C TYR A 186 -17.93 -17.59 6.36
N SER A 187 -18.20 -18.80 5.88
CA SER A 187 -19.30 -19.64 6.37
C SER A 187 -18.73 -20.89 7.06
N PRO A 188 -18.98 -21.11 8.36
CA PRO A 188 -18.58 -22.35 9.03
C PRO A 188 -19.30 -23.57 8.43
N ARG A 189 -18.57 -24.58 7.95
CA ARG A 189 -19.19 -25.80 7.40
C ARG A 189 -19.83 -26.60 8.53
N GLY A 190 -21.13 -26.89 8.40
CA GLY A 190 -21.81 -27.92 9.21
C GLY A 190 -22.13 -27.56 10.66
N GLU A 191 -21.86 -26.32 11.09
CA GLU A 191 -22.27 -25.80 12.39
C GLU A 191 -23.20 -24.61 12.18
N SER A 192 -24.11 -24.37 13.14
CA SER A 192 -25.06 -23.23 13.18
C SER A 192 -24.37 -21.87 13.37
N GLY A 193 -23.16 -21.70 12.85
CA GLY A 193 -22.39 -20.48 12.96
C GLY A 193 -22.90 -19.42 11.98
N THR A 194 -22.91 -18.18 12.43
CA THR A 194 -23.26 -17.03 11.60
C THR A 194 -22.14 -16.77 10.60
N GLU A 195 -22.50 -16.50 9.35
CA GLU A 195 -21.57 -15.95 8.36
C GLU A 195 -20.90 -14.70 8.92
N GLU A 196 -19.60 -14.55 8.67
CA GLU A 196 -18.86 -13.35 9.05
C GLU A 196 -18.14 -12.74 7.83
N PRO A 197 -18.17 -11.39 7.68
CA PRO A 197 -17.39 -10.72 6.65
C PRO A 197 -15.90 -10.96 6.82
N VAL A 198 -15.23 -11.27 5.73
CA VAL A 198 -13.78 -11.44 5.64
C VAL A 198 -13.28 -10.65 4.44
N HIS A 199 -12.14 -9.98 4.56
CA HIS A 199 -11.54 -9.27 3.44
C HIS A 199 -10.19 -9.89 3.06
N ILE A 200 -10.00 -10.07 1.76
CA ILE A 200 -8.76 -10.64 1.19
C ILE A 200 -8.10 -9.60 0.30
N LEU A 201 -6.87 -9.22 0.65
CA LEU A 201 -6.02 -8.39 -0.18
C LEU A 201 -5.43 -9.25 -1.29
N ALA A 202 -5.48 -8.74 -2.52
CA ALA A 202 -4.81 -9.31 -3.67
C ALA A 202 -3.74 -8.35 -4.16
N TYR A 203 -2.51 -8.82 -4.32
CA TYR A 203 -1.40 -8.05 -4.90
C TYR A 203 -0.94 -8.65 -6.22
N TYR A 204 -0.99 -7.86 -7.28
CA TYR A 204 -0.58 -8.25 -8.62
C TYR A 204 0.73 -7.58 -9.01
N SER A 205 1.35 -8.13 -10.04
CA SER A 205 2.52 -7.51 -10.66
C SER A 205 2.13 -6.20 -11.36
N SER A 206 3.13 -5.46 -11.82
CA SER A 206 2.93 -4.23 -12.58
C SER A 206 2.26 -4.43 -13.95
N CYS A 207 2.09 -5.66 -14.45
CA CYS A 207 1.25 -5.93 -15.64
C CYS A 207 -0.22 -6.23 -15.30
N GLY A 208 -0.56 -6.32 -14.01
CA GLY A 208 -1.89 -6.71 -13.54
C GLY A 208 -2.13 -8.22 -13.60
N PRO A 209 -3.40 -8.65 -13.44
CA PRO A 209 -3.79 -10.06 -13.42
C PRO A 209 -3.77 -10.72 -14.81
N THR A 210 -3.34 -11.97 -14.89
CA THR A 210 -3.27 -12.74 -16.16
C THR A 210 -4.65 -12.98 -16.78
N ARG A 211 -5.67 -13.21 -15.95
CA ARG A 211 -7.07 -13.40 -16.37
C ARG A 211 -7.93 -12.22 -15.91
N SER A 212 -7.57 -11.03 -16.39
CA SER A 212 -8.15 -9.76 -15.94
C SER A 212 -9.68 -9.65 -16.10
N GLU A 213 -10.26 -10.23 -17.15
CA GLU A 213 -11.71 -10.24 -17.38
C GLU A 213 -12.47 -11.08 -16.35
N GLU A 214 -11.92 -12.24 -15.99
CA GLU A 214 -12.52 -13.14 -15.01
C GLU A 214 -12.51 -12.48 -13.62
N LEU A 215 -11.38 -11.87 -13.24
CA LEU A 215 -11.31 -11.07 -12.03
C LEU A 215 -12.30 -9.89 -12.07
N GLU A 216 -12.35 -9.13 -13.16
CA GLU A 216 -13.26 -7.99 -13.28
C GLU A 216 -14.74 -8.41 -13.18
N SER A 217 -15.11 -9.52 -13.82
CA SER A 217 -16.46 -10.10 -13.71
C SER A 217 -16.80 -10.49 -12.27
N PHE A 218 -15.86 -11.15 -11.59
CA PHE A 218 -16.00 -11.50 -10.17
C PHE A 218 -16.19 -10.26 -9.28
N LEU A 219 -15.35 -9.23 -9.46
CA LEU A 219 -15.44 -7.97 -8.74
C LEU A 219 -16.73 -7.20 -9.06
N ALA A 220 -17.17 -7.21 -10.31
CA ALA A 220 -18.42 -6.57 -10.74
C ALA A 220 -19.64 -7.17 -10.05
N ASN A 221 -19.71 -8.49 -9.92
CA ASN A 221 -20.78 -9.17 -9.20
C ASN A 221 -20.85 -8.76 -7.73
N ILE A 222 -19.70 -8.59 -7.07
CA ILE A 222 -19.63 -8.10 -5.68
C ILE A 222 -20.17 -6.67 -5.61
N ARG A 223 -19.74 -5.81 -6.54
CA ARG A 223 -20.19 -4.40 -6.60
C ARG A 223 -21.70 -4.30 -6.84
N ASP A 224 -22.29 -5.13 -7.69
CA ASP A 224 -23.74 -5.19 -7.91
C ASP A 224 -24.48 -5.58 -6.62
N GLY A 225 -23.95 -6.56 -5.88
CA GLY A 225 -24.40 -6.90 -4.53
C GLY A 225 -24.34 -5.72 -3.57
N ARG A 226 -23.26 -4.92 -3.61
CA ARG A 226 -23.13 -3.71 -2.78
C ARG A 226 -24.20 -2.67 -3.10
N TYR A 227 -24.55 -2.45 -4.37
CA TYR A 227 -25.63 -1.54 -4.75
C TYR A 227 -26.98 -1.97 -4.16
N LEU A 228 -27.31 -3.26 -4.26
CA LEU A 228 -28.53 -3.82 -3.68
C LEU A 228 -28.54 -3.70 -2.15
N ARG A 229 -27.43 -4.07 -1.52
CA ARG A 229 -27.22 -3.95 -0.08
C ARG A 229 -27.44 -2.51 0.40
N ALA A 230 -26.85 -1.53 -0.27
CA ALA A 230 -26.99 -0.13 0.10
C ALA A 230 -28.44 0.39 -0.04
N LYS A 231 -29.15 0.03 -1.12
CA LYS A 231 -30.58 0.34 -1.27
C LYS A 231 -31.42 -0.26 -0.14
N ASN A 232 -31.11 -1.49 0.26
CA ASN A 232 -31.77 -2.15 1.37
C ASN A 232 -31.50 -1.45 2.72
N MET A 233 -30.26 -1.03 2.96
CA MET A 233 -29.91 -0.25 4.16
C MET A 233 -30.69 1.07 4.21
N VAL A 234 -30.78 1.80 3.08
CA VAL A 234 -31.59 3.02 2.98
C VAL A 234 -33.07 2.74 3.27
N SER A 235 -33.63 1.67 2.71
CA SER A 235 -35.02 1.26 2.99
C SER A 235 -35.26 0.95 4.48
N LYS A 236 -34.33 0.26 5.14
CA LYS A 236 -34.39 0.00 6.59
C LYS A 236 -34.30 1.28 7.41
N LEU A 237 -33.39 2.20 7.07
CA LEU A 237 -33.28 3.51 7.70
C LEU A 237 -34.57 4.34 7.56
N ASN A 238 -35.19 4.32 6.39
CA ASN A 238 -36.48 4.99 6.16
C ASN A 238 -37.58 4.44 7.07
N LYS A 239 -37.64 3.12 7.29
CA LYS A 239 -38.57 2.48 8.24
C LYS A 239 -38.30 2.91 9.68
N LEU A 240 -37.03 3.18 10.02
CA LEU A 240 -36.59 3.72 11.31
C LEU A 240 -36.78 5.25 11.44
N LYS A 241 -37.54 5.88 10.53
CA LYS A 241 -37.85 7.31 10.51
C LYS A 241 -36.66 8.21 10.20
N PHE A 242 -35.66 7.70 9.50
CA PHE A 242 -34.59 8.49 8.86
C PHE A 242 -34.84 8.54 7.35
N PRO A 243 -35.58 9.55 6.82
CA PRO A 243 -35.94 9.63 5.40
C PRO A 243 -34.71 9.98 4.54
N LEU A 244 -33.84 9.00 4.33
CA LEU A 244 -32.63 9.10 3.55
C LEU A 244 -32.93 8.76 2.08
N LYS A 245 -32.49 9.63 1.18
CA LYS A 245 -32.69 9.45 -0.26
C LYS A 245 -31.54 8.66 -0.87
N TRP A 246 -31.86 7.73 -1.77
CA TRP A 246 -30.85 6.94 -2.49
C TRP A 246 -29.88 7.84 -3.27
N GLU A 247 -30.41 8.90 -3.89
CA GLU A 247 -29.65 9.83 -4.71
C GLU A 247 -28.55 10.53 -3.91
N HIS A 248 -28.80 10.77 -2.61
CA HIS A 248 -27.81 11.38 -1.72
C HIS A 248 -26.65 10.41 -1.44
N VAL A 249 -26.96 9.14 -1.13
CA VAL A 249 -25.94 8.09 -0.93
C VAL A 249 -25.12 7.90 -2.21
N ALA A 250 -25.78 7.81 -3.36
CA ALA A 250 -25.11 7.65 -4.66
C ALA A 250 -24.22 8.86 -5.00
N LYS A 251 -24.67 10.09 -4.68
CA LYS A 251 -23.87 11.30 -4.84
C LYS A 251 -22.60 11.28 -3.99
N ILE A 252 -22.70 10.82 -2.74
CA ILE A 252 -21.55 10.72 -1.82
C ILE A 252 -20.56 9.65 -2.29
N ALA A 253 -21.04 8.51 -2.76
CA ALA A 253 -20.18 7.45 -3.29
C ALA A 253 -19.44 7.92 -4.55
N GLY A 254 -20.10 8.68 -5.41
CA GLY A 254 -19.53 9.16 -6.66
C GLY A 254 -19.89 8.27 -7.85
N LYS A 255 -19.57 8.77 -9.05
CA LYS A 255 -19.97 8.11 -10.30
C LYS A 255 -19.19 6.80 -10.49
N GLY A 256 -19.92 5.70 -10.67
CA GLY A 256 -19.33 4.38 -10.92
C GLY A 256 -18.82 3.66 -9.68
N VAL A 257 -19.00 4.24 -8.48
CA VAL A 257 -18.53 3.69 -7.22
C VAL A 257 -19.67 2.95 -6.51
N ALA A 258 -19.42 1.68 -6.16
CA ALA A 258 -20.41 0.85 -5.47
C ALA A 258 -20.55 1.26 -3.99
N PRO A 259 -21.72 1.74 -3.53
CA PRO A 259 -21.84 2.29 -2.18
C PRO A 259 -21.68 1.22 -1.08
N GLY A 260 -20.62 1.34 -0.28
CA GLY A 260 -20.49 0.64 1.01
C GLY A 260 -21.26 1.27 2.18
N ARG A 261 -21.20 0.62 3.35
CA ARG A 261 -21.78 1.12 4.62
C ARG A 261 -21.27 2.51 4.99
N LEU A 262 -20.02 2.81 4.68
CA LEU A 262 -19.42 4.11 4.97
C LEU A 262 -20.14 5.26 4.23
N HIS A 263 -20.54 5.07 2.97
CA HIS A 263 -21.29 6.09 2.22
C HIS A 263 -22.68 6.32 2.79
N VAL A 264 -23.36 5.25 3.24
CA VAL A 264 -24.65 5.39 3.95
C VAL A 264 -24.45 6.13 5.27
N ALA A 265 -23.41 5.80 6.04
CA ALA A 265 -23.07 6.50 7.28
C ALA A 265 -22.79 7.99 7.05
N ARG A 266 -22.02 8.34 6.00
CA ARG A 266 -21.77 9.73 5.60
C ARG A 266 -23.07 10.45 5.24
N ALA A 267 -23.96 9.79 4.48
CA ALA A 267 -25.25 10.36 4.12
C ALA A 267 -26.12 10.62 5.36
N MET A 268 -26.08 9.73 6.36
CA MET A 268 -26.75 9.96 7.65
C MET A 268 -26.17 11.17 8.40
N VAL A 269 -24.85 11.36 8.38
CA VAL A 269 -24.19 12.52 9.00
C VAL A 269 -24.55 13.81 8.28
N GLU A 270 -24.41 13.85 6.96
CA GLU A 270 -24.76 15.04 6.14
C GLU A 270 -26.23 15.42 6.25
N ALA A 271 -27.12 14.45 6.43
CA ALA A 271 -28.55 14.68 6.65
C ALA A 271 -28.90 15.08 8.10
N GLY A 272 -27.92 15.12 9.02
CA GLY A 272 -28.13 15.48 10.42
C GLY A 272 -28.84 14.42 11.27
N TYR A 273 -28.90 13.17 10.79
CA TYR A 273 -29.55 12.06 11.52
C TYR A 273 -28.65 11.46 12.61
N VAL A 274 -27.34 11.63 12.47
CA VAL A 274 -26.32 11.20 13.44
C VAL A 274 -25.19 12.24 13.47
N GLU A 275 -24.55 12.39 14.62
CA GLU A 275 -23.50 13.39 14.87
C GLU A 275 -22.20 13.08 14.13
N ASN A 276 -21.88 11.80 13.97
CA ASN A 276 -20.63 11.34 13.37
C ASN A 276 -20.72 9.88 12.90
N LEU A 277 -19.71 9.45 12.14
CA LEU A 277 -19.62 8.09 11.59
C LEU A 277 -19.64 7.01 12.69
N LYS A 278 -18.98 7.28 13.83
CA LYS A 278 -18.93 6.33 14.96
C LYS A 278 -20.33 6.05 15.49
N GLN A 279 -21.18 7.07 15.61
CA GLN A 279 -22.57 6.90 16.02
C GLN A 279 -23.38 6.11 14.99
N ALA A 280 -23.19 6.38 13.69
CA ALA A 280 -23.87 5.66 12.61
C ALA A 280 -23.58 4.14 12.67
N PHE A 281 -22.30 3.76 12.79
CA PHE A 281 -21.90 2.36 12.91
C PHE A 281 -22.36 1.74 14.22
N ALA A 282 -22.14 2.40 15.36
CA ALA A 282 -22.45 1.82 16.67
C ALA A 282 -23.95 1.58 16.91
N ARG A 283 -24.83 2.39 16.30
CA ARG A 283 -26.28 2.31 16.54
C ARG A 283 -27.08 1.63 15.44
N TYR A 284 -26.64 1.74 14.18
CA TYR A 284 -27.49 1.38 13.04
C TYR A 284 -26.84 0.41 12.06
N LEU A 285 -25.54 0.58 11.77
CA LEU A 285 -24.87 -0.08 10.64
C LEU A 285 -23.86 -1.17 11.03
N TYR A 286 -23.72 -1.49 12.32
CA TYR A 286 -22.91 -2.62 12.79
C TYR A 286 -23.47 -3.96 12.30
N ASP A 287 -22.67 -5.03 12.35
CA ASP A 287 -23.08 -6.35 11.89
C ASP A 287 -24.26 -6.88 12.71
N GLY A 288 -25.37 -7.20 12.03
CA GLY A 288 -26.64 -7.57 12.67
C GLY A 288 -27.45 -6.39 13.23
N GLY A 289 -27.02 -5.14 12.99
CA GLY A 289 -27.71 -3.95 13.46
C GLY A 289 -29.02 -3.63 12.73
N PRO A 290 -29.79 -2.63 13.22
CA PRO A 290 -31.14 -2.33 12.74
C PRO A 290 -31.24 -2.03 11.24
N ALA A 291 -30.22 -1.38 10.68
CA ALA A 291 -30.16 -1.04 9.26
C ALA A 291 -29.18 -1.92 8.47
N TYR A 292 -28.53 -2.90 9.11
CA TYR A 292 -27.59 -3.80 8.47
C TYR A 292 -28.26 -4.63 7.37
N SER A 293 -27.60 -4.82 6.25
CA SER A 293 -28.01 -5.73 5.17
C SER A 293 -26.78 -6.47 4.68
N THR A 294 -26.96 -7.73 4.30
CA THR A 294 -25.94 -8.52 3.59
C THR A 294 -26.01 -8.25 2.09
N GLY A 295 -24.90 -8.53 1.39
CA GLY A 295 -24.80 -8.45 -0.07
C GLY A 295 -24.76 -9.84 -0.70
N SER A 296 -24.13 -9.93 -1.86
CA SER A 296 -23.83 -11.17 -2.57
C SER A 296 -22.32 -11.42 -2.59
N GLU A 297 -21.68 -11.27 -1.43
CA GLU A 297 -20.27 -11.54 -1.28
C GLU A 297 -19.98 -13.04 -1.47
N PRO A 298 -18.92 -13.40 -2.23
CA PRO A 298 -18.51 -14.79 -2.44
C PRO A 298 -17.87 -15.39 -1.19
N LEU A 299 -17.64 -16.70 -1.21
CA LEU A 299 -16.88 -17.35 -0.15
C LEU A 299 -15.41 -16.90 -0.19
N ALA A 300 -14.82 -16.72 0.99
CA ALA A 300 -13.44 -16.29 1.12
C ALA A 300 -12.45 -17.23 0.43
N GLU A 301 -12.71 -18.54 0.46
CA GLU A 301 -11.93 -19.57 -0.23
C GLU A 301 -11.96 -19.39 -1.76
N GLU A 302 -13.12 -19.05 -2.34
CA GLU A 302 -13.27 -18.83 -3.79
C GLU A 302 -12.46 -17.62 -4.24
N ALA A 303 -12.49 -16.54 -3.46
CA ALA A 303 -11.68 -15.36 -3.73
C ALA A 303 -10.17 -15.67 -3.66
N VAL A 304 -9.72 -16.42 -2.64
CA VAL A 304 -8.31 -16.82 -2.52
C VAL A 304 -7.88 -17.66 -3.73
N GLN A 305 -8.69 -18.64 -4.14
CA GLN A 305 -8.40 -19.47 -5.31
C GLN A 305 -8.31 -18.62 -6.59
N LEU A 306 -9.29 -17.74 -6.83
CA LEU A 306 -9.29 -16.86 -7.99
C LEU A 306 -8.05 -15.95 -8.02
N ILE A 307 -7.64 -15.40 -6.88
CA ILE A 307 -6.41 -14.58 -6.79
C ILE A 307 -5.19 -15.41 -7.21
N CYS A 308 -5.05 -16.64 -6.71
CA CYS A 308 -3.93 -17.52 -7.06
C CYS A 308 -3.90 -17.80 -8.56
N GLU A 309 -5.04 -18.17 -9.13
CA GLU A 309 -5.14 -18.54 -10.55
C GLU A 309 -5.08 -17.33 -11.50
N THR A 310 -5.25 -16.10 -11.00
CA THR A 310 -5.08 -14.86 -11.78
C THR A 310 -3.67 -14.27 -11.64
N GLY A 311 -2.76 -14.96 -10.94
CA GLY A 311 -1.36 -14.56 -10.79
C GLY A 311 -1.13 -13.52 -9.68
N GLY A 312 -1.99 -13.47 -8.68
CA GLY A 312 -1.89 -12.58 -7.53
C GLY A 312 -1.41 -13.27 -6.25
N VAL A 313 -1.01 -12.46 -5.28
CA VAL A 313 -0.70 -12.90 -3.91
C VAL A 313 -1.87 -12.59 -3.00
N ALA A 314 -2.46 -13.62 -2.40
CA ALA A 314 -3.63 -13.52 -1.51
C ALA A 314 -3.22 -13.36 -0.04
N VAL A 315 -3.72 -12.33 0.63
CA VAL A 315 -3.37 -11.97 2.02
C VAL A 315 -4.63 -11.65 2.83
N LEU A 316 -4.75 -12.20 4.03
CA LEU A 316 -5.88 -11.90 4.92
C LEU A 316 -5.73 -10.50 5.53
N ALA A 317 -6.68 -9.63 5.26
CA ALA A 317 -6.72 -8.28 5.80
C ALA A 317 -7.19 -8.28 7.26
N HIS A 318 -6.63 -7.37 8.06
CA HIS A 318 -7.06 -7.02 9.42
C HIS A 318 -7.70 -8.15 10.24
N PRO A 319 -7.00 -9.29 10.47
CA PRO A 319 -7.56 -10.48 11.13
C PRO A 319 -8.01 -10.22 12.59
N TRP A 320 -7.64 -9.08 13.17
CA TRP A 320 -8.14 -8.59 14.45
C TRP A 320 -9.60 -8.12 14.46
N ALA A 321 -10.22 -7.94 13.30
CA ALA A 321 -11.65 -7.66 13.19
C ALA A 321 -12.51 -8.94 13.19
N LEU A 322 -11.90 -10.12 13.05
CA LEU A 322 -12.60 -11.40 12.91
C LEU A 322 -12.98 -12.00 14.26
N LYS A 323 -14.10 -12.74 14.32
CA LYS A 323 -14.52 -13.44 15.54
C LYS A 323 -13.70 -14.69 15.78
N ASN A 324 -13.39 -15.47 14.73
CA ASN A 324 -12.60 -16.70 14.83
C ASN A 324 -11.46 -16.77 13.80
N PRO A 325 -10.41 -15.95 13.95
CA PRO A 325 -9.33 -15.86 12.99
C PRO A 325 -8.57 -17.19 12.78
N VAL A 326 -8.45 -18.05 13.79
CA VAL A 326 -7.73 -19.33 13.67
C VAL A 326 -8.43 -20.29 12.70
N ALA A 327 -9.76 -20.45 12.84
CA ALA A 327 -10.53 -21.32 11.97
C ALA A 327 -10.59 -20.81 10.52
N ILE A 328 -10.63 -19.49 10.34
CA ILE A 328 -10.57 -18.83 9.03
C ILE A 328 -9.20 -19.07 8.39
N VAL A 329 -8.11 -18.71 9.09
CA VAL A 329 -6.74 -18.84 8.56
C VAL A 329 -6.43 -20.27 8.13
N ARG A 330 -6.80 -21.26 8.94
CA ARG A 330 -6.63 -22.68 8.59
C ARG A 330 -7.26 -23.00 7.24
N ARG A 331 -8.52 -22.59 7.04
CA ARG A 331 -9.26 -22.93 5.83
C ARG A 331 -8.78 -22.15 4.60
N LEU A 332 -8.45 -20.88 4.79
CA LEU A 332 -7.89 -20.06 3.71
C LEU A 332 -6.49 -20.55 3.32
N LYS A 333 -5.69 -21.05 4.26
CA LYS A 333 -4.41 -21.69 3.95
C LYS A 333 -4.61 -22.89 3.02
N ASP A 334 -5.59 -23.75 3.30
CA ASP A 334 -5.93 -24.89 2.44
C ASP A 334 -6.39 -24.44 1.03
N ALA A 335 -6.96 -23.23 0.92
CA ALA A 335 -7.38 -22.64 -0.35
C ALA A 335 -6.25 -21.91 -1.12
N GLY A 336 -5.06 -21.74 -0.54
CA GLY A 336 -3.92 -21.07 -1.19
C GLY A 336 -3.53 -19.70 -0.60
N LEU A 337 -3.96 -19.37 0.62
CA LEU A 337 -3.58 -18.10 1.27
C LEU A 337 -2.05 -18.02 1.45
N HIS A 338 -1.48 -16.87 1.11
CA HIS A 338 -0.03 -16.65 1.14
C HIS A 338 0.45 -15.89 2.37
N GLY A 339 -0.39 -15.02 2.94
CA GLY A 339 -0.01 -14.20 4.08
C GLY A 339 -1.19 -13.67 4.87
N ILE A 340 -0.88 -12.99 5.98
CA ILE A 340 -1.86 -12.27 6.81
C ILE A 340 -1.30 -10.92 7.26
N GLU A 341 -2.16 -9.96 7.53
CA GLU A 341 -1.76 -8.73 8.18
C GLU A 341 -1.44 -8.96 9.68
N VAL A 342 -0.26 -8.52 10.08
CA VAL A 342 0.27 -8.62 11.45
C VAL A 342 0.77 -7.26 11.96
N TYR A 343 1.19 -6.39 11.05
CA TYR A 343 1.71 -5.05 11.38
C TYR A 343 0.62 -3.99 11.23
N ARG A 344 0.52 -3.15 12.26
CA ARG A 344 -0.37 -1.99 12.35
C ARG A 344 0.42 -0.75 12.75
N SER A 345 -0.24 0.41 12.78
CA SER A 345 0.36 1.66 13.23
C SER A 345 0.80 1.64 14.70
N ASP A 346 0.12 0.85 15.54
CA ASP A 346 0.45 0.64 16.95
C ASP A 346 1.46 -0.49 17.20
N GLY A 347 1.89 -1.19 16.14
CA GLY A 347 2.99 -2.15 16.18
C GLY A 347 2.66 -3.51 15.59
N LYS A 348 3.50 -4.49 15.93
CA LYS A 348 3.36 -5.89 15.50
C LYS A 348 2.50 -6.65 16.52
N LEU A 349 1.42 -7.28 16.07
CA LEU A 349 0.56 -8.08 16.94
C LEU A 349 1.11 -9.50 17.12
N ALA A 350 1.51 -9.86 18.35
CA ALA A 350 2.13 -11.15 18.65
C ALA A 350 1.23 -12.35 18.29
N ALA A 351 -0.04 -12.33 18.69
CA ALA A 351 -0.96 -13.44 18.43
C ALA A 351 -1.11 -13.77 16.93
N TYR A 352 -1.20 -12.75 16.07
CA TYR A 352 -1.29 -12.96 14.63
C TYR A 352 0.08 -13.31 14.03
N SER A 353 1.19 -12.82 14.58
CA SER A 353 2.51 -13.29 14.19
C SER A 353 2.68 -14.79 14.42
N ASP A 354 2.28 -15.27 15.60
CA ASP A 354 2.41 -16.68 15.97
C ASP A 354 1.46 -17.55 15.13
N LEU A 355 0.26 -17.03 14.83
CA LEU A 355 -0.67 -17.68 13.91
C LEU A 355 -0.11 -17.78 12.48
N ALA A 356 0.54 -16.72 12.00
CA ALA A 356 1.20 -16.73 10.69
C ALA A 356 2.34 -17.78 10.67
N ASP A 357 3.16 -17.84 11.72
CA ASP A 357 4.23 -18.83 11.87
C ASP A 357 3.68 -20.27 11.89
N ALA A 358 2.57 -20.51 12.59
CA ALA A 358 1.96 -21.84 12.70
C ALA A 358 1.44 -22.39 11.35
N TYR A 359 1.07 -21.52 10.41
CA TYR A 359 0.54 -21.88 9.10
C TYR A 359 1.49 -21.58 7.94
N ASP A 360 2.74 -21.21 8.22
CA ASP A 360 3.75 -20.82 7.23
C ASP A 360 3.20 -19.75 6.27
N LEU A 361 2.78 -18.63 6.86
CA LEU A 361 2.18 -17.49 6.18
C LEU A 361 3.05 -16.25 6.35
N MET A 362 3.18 -15.47 5.28
CA MET A 362 3.92 -14.21 5.31
C MET A 362 3.23 -13.18 6.19
N LYS A 363 4.04 -12.34 6.84
CA LYS A 363 3.56 -11.31 7.77
C LYS A 363 3.62 -9.94 7.10
N LEU A 364 2.46 -9.38 6.77
CA LEU A 364 2.35 -8.09 6.11
C LEU A 364 1.63 -7.06 6.98
N GLY A 365 1.44 -5.86 6.45
CA GLY A 365 0.60 -4.85 7.07
C GLY A 365 0.58 -3.55 6.28
N GLY A 366 -0.54 -2.86 6.37
CA GLY A 366 -0.69 -1.49 5.91
C GLY A 366 -1.58 -0.70 6.88
N SER A 367 -1.75 0.58 6.58
CA SER A 367 -2.46 1.49 7.48
C SER A 367 -3.98 1.35 7.41
N ASP A 368 -4.51 0.70 6.37
CA ASP A 368 -5.93 0.69 6.03
C ASP A 368 -6.46 2.13 5.89
N PHE A 369 -5.66 2.98 5.25
CA PHE A 369 -5.91 4.42 5.16
C PHE A 369 -7.03 4.73 4.18
N HIS A 370 -8.03 5.49 4.64
CA HIS A 370 -9.12 6.01 3.81
C HIS A 370 -9.06 7.55 3.68
N GLY A 371 -8.29 8.25 4.51
CA GLY A 371 -8.20 9.71 4.48
C GLY A 371 -9.40 10.42 5.11
N ARG A 372 -10.06 9.77 6.07
CA ARG A 372 -11.18 10.32 6.86
C ARG A 372 -10.78 11.58 7.63
N GLY A 373 -9.50 11.69 7.99
CA GLY A 373 -8.99 12.75 8.85
C GLY A 373 -9.35 12.53 10.32
N GLY A 374 -8.75 13.34 11.19
CA GLY A 374 -8.88 13.20 12.65
C GLY A 374 -7.84 12.25 13.26
N GLN A 375 -7.93 12.01 14.57
CA GLN A 375 -6.93 11.26 15.34
C GLN A 375 -7.15 9.74 15.37
N SER A 376 -8.27 9.25 14.84
CA SER A 376 -8.67 7.84 14.95
C SER A 376 -8.25 6.95 13.79
N GLU A 377 -7.61 7.52 12.76
CA GLU A 377 -7.17 6.80 11.56
C GLU A 377 -5.64 6.78 11.49
N SER A 378 -5.09 5.64 11.10
CA SER A 378 -3.66 5.49 10.85
C SER A 378 -3.29 6.19 9.54
N ASP A 379 -2.33 7.10 9.57
CA ASP A 379 -1.88 7.81 8.35
C ASP A 379 -0.99 6.91 7.47
N LEU A 380 -0.89 7.20 6.18
CA LEU A 380 -0.11 6.41 5.20
C LEU A 380 1.33 6.20 5.65
N GLY A 381 1.87 4.99 5.56
CA GLY A 381 3.25 4.68 5.97
C GLY A 381 3.50 4.87 7.48
N SER A 382 2.46 4.88 8.31
CA SER A 382 2.60 4.85 9.78
C SER A 382 2.94 3.45 10.30
N VAL A 383 2.62 2.42 9.53
CA VAL A 383 2.94 1.03 9.86
C VAL A 383 4.43 0.81 9.65
N ASN A 384 5.12 0.42 10.73
CA ASN A 384 6.53 0.06 10.68
C ASN A 384 6.69 -1.36 10.12
N LEU A 385 6.48 -1.52 8.80
CA LEU A 385 6.65 -2.79 8.10
C LEU A 385 8.15 -3.07 7.91
N PRO A 386 8.71 -4.13 8.51
CA PRO A 386 10.14 -4.40 8.40
C PRO A 386 10.55 -4.77 6.98
N VAL A 387 11.74 -4.33 6.58
CA VAL A 387 12.39 -4.71 5.32
C VAL A 387 12.43 -6.24 5.13
N LEU A 388 12.65 -7.00 6.21
CA LEU A 388 12.63 -8.47 6.13
C LEU A 388 11.26 -9.04 5.75
N ALA A 389 10.17 -8.42 6.20
CA ALA A 389 8.81 -8.84 5.85
C ALA A 389 8.51 -8.56 4.36
N VAL A 390 8.94 -7.39 3.85
CA VAL A 390 8.84 -7.07 2.41
C VAL A 390 9.71 -8.00 1.57
N HIS A 391 10.87 -8.42 2.08
CA HIS A 391 11.77 -9.33 1.39
C HIS A 391 11.15 -10.72 1.28
N GLU A 392 10.54 -11.23 2.36
CA GLU A 392 9.76 -12.46 2.36
C GLU A 392 8.58 -12.38 1.38
N PHE A 393 7.85 -11.27 1.40
CA PHE A 393 6.80 -10.99 0.41
C PHE A 393 7.30 -11.11 -1.02
N LEU A 394 8.41 -10.46 -1.37
CA LEU A 394 8.96 -10.52 -2.73
C LEU A 394 9.47 -11.92 -3.10
N ARG A 395 10.04 -12.67 -2.16
CA ARG A 395 10.44 -14.07 -2.41
C ARG A 395 9.27 -14.94 -2.85
N THR A 396 8.07 -14.69 -2.33
CA THR A 396 6.85 -15.38 -2.73
C THR A 396 6.20 -14.77 -3.97
N ALA A 397 6.14 -13.43 -4.03
CA ALA A 397 5.44 -12.71 -5.08
C ALA A 397 6.15 -12.75 -6.43
N ARG A 398 7.49 -12.61 -6.47
CA ARG A 398 8.24 -12.51 -7.74
C ARG A 398 8.08 -13.74 -8.63
N PRO A 399 8.19 -15.00 -8.14
CA PRO A 399 7.92 -16.17 -8.98
C PRO A 399 6.50 -16.21 -9.54
N ILE A 400 5.49 -15.91 -8.71
CA ILE A 400 4.08 -15.85 -9.11
C ILE A 400 3.88 -14.79 -10.19
N TRP A 401 4.42 -13.60 -9.98
CA TRP A 401 4.33 -12.48 -10.91
C TRP A 401 5.07 -12.75 -12.22
N CYS A 402 6.24 -13.40 -12.19
CA CYS A 402 6.95 -13.79 -13.41
C CYS A 402 6.15 -14.82 -14.22
N GLY A 403 5.53 -15.80 -13.55
CA GLY A 403 4.60 -16.73 -14.19
C GLY A 403 3.39 -16.02 -14.81
N ALA A 404 2.83 -15.04 -14.11
CA ALA A 404 1.71 -14.24 -14.60
C ALA A 404 2.06 -13.41 -15.84
N ILE A 405 3.22 -12.73 -15.81
CA ILE A 405 3.76 -11.97 -16.95
C ILE A 405 3.97 -12.90 -18.14
N ARG A 406 4.57 -14.08 -17.93
CA ARG A 406 4.77 -15.10 -18.96
C ARG A 406 3.44 -15.48 -19.62
N GLY A 407 2.43 -15.84 -18.84
CA GLY A 407 1.12 -16.24 -19.37
C GLY A 407 0.42 -15.11 -20.16
N ILE A 408 0.58 -13.86 -19.75
CA ILE A 408 0.06 -12.70 -20.48
C ILE A 408 0.73 -12.56 -21.84
N LEU A 409 2.07 -12.67 -21.89
CA LEU A 409 2.82 -12.55 -23.14
C LEU A 409 2.60 -13.73 -24.07
N GLU A 410 2.51 -14.95 -23.55
CA GLU A 410 2.21 -16.14 -24.34
C GLU A 410 0.84 -16.00 -25.03
N ASN A 411 -0.20 -15.61 -24.28
CA ASN A 411 -1.53 -15.33 -24.82
C ASN A 411 -1.51 -14.21 -25.91
N TYR A 412 -0.66 -13.19 -25.73
CA TYR A 412 -0.48 -12.17 -26.77
C TYR A 412 0.25 -12.71 -28.00
N THR A 413 1.28 -13.55 -27.83
CA THR A 413 2.00 -14.15 -28.97
C THR A 413 1.16 -15.12 -29.78
N GLU A 414 0.18 -15.79 -29.15
CA GLU A 414 -0.74 -16.70 -29.83
C GLU A 414 -1.78 -15.98 -30.67
N ASP A 415 -2.25 -14.82 -30.22
CA ASP A 415 -3.22 -13.98 -30.94
C ASP A 415 -2.94 -12.49 -30.63
N PRO A 416 -2.07 -11.85 -31.44
CA PRO A 416 -1.69 -10.47 -31.27
C PRO A 416 -2.82 -9.54 -31.74
N SER A 417 -3.53 -8.95 -30.79
CA SER A 417 -4.60 -7.99 -31.05
C SER A 417 -4.39 -6.69 -30.28
N GLU A 418 -4.93 -5.58 -30.83
CA GLU A 418 -4.87 -4.26 -30.21
C GLU A 418 -5.51 -4.27 -28.81
N LEU A 419 -6.64 -4.98 -28.64
CA LEU A 419 -7.31 -5.14 -27.35
C LEU A 419 -6.43 -5.82 -26.29
N LYS A 420 -5.65 -6.84 -26.66
CA LYS A 420 -4.72 -7.48 -25.72
C LYS A 420 -3.52 -6.59 -25.41
N LEU A 421 -3.03 -5.85 -26.40
CA LEU A 421 -1.97 -4.88 -26.18
C LEU A 421 -2.44 -3.76 -25.24
N GLU A 422 -3.63 -3.21 -25.44
CA GLU A 422 -4.22 -2.22 -24.52
C GLU A 422 -4.31 -2.74 -23.09
N ARG A 423 -4.63 -4.02 -22.90
CA ARG A 423 -4.65 -4.66 -21.56
C ARG A 423 -3.28 -4.74 -20.93
N ILE A 424 -2.27 -5.18 -21.69
CA ILE A 424 -0.86 -5.19 -21.26
C ILE A 424 -0.45 -3.77 -20.83
N MET A 425 -0.87 -2.76 -21.61
CA MET A 425 -0.53 -1.36 -21.38
C MET A 425 -1.37 -0.68 -20.28
N LYS A 426 -2.51 -1.24 -19.87
CA LYS A 426 -3.41 -0.67 -18.84
C LYS A 426 -2.70 -0.46 -17.51
N PHE A 427 -1.81 -1.39 -17.14
CA PHE A 427 -0.99 -1.32 -15.93
C PHE A 427 0.46 -0.87 -16.21
N GLY A 428 0.84 -0.74 -17.49
CA GLY A 428 2.15 -0.33 -17.95
C GLY A 428 2.40 1.20 -18.01
N LYS A 429 3.57 1.60 -18.52
CA LYS A 429 4.00 3.01 -18.62
C LYS A 429 3.31 3.75 -19.77
N THR A 430 2.09 4.24 -19.58
CA THR A 430 1.33 5.01 -20.58
C THR A 430 1.52 6.52 -20.47
N ARG A 431 2.67 7.03 -20.93
CA ARG A 431 2.79 8.38 -21.54
C ARG A 431 3.89 8.37 -22.61
N ILE A 432 3.67 7.63 -23.69
CA ILE A 432 4.38 7.85 -24.96
C ILE A 432 3.44 8.41 -26.04
N PHE A 433 2.12 8.35 -25.84
CA PHE A 433 1.14 8.78 -26.84
C PHE A 433 0.79 10.29 -26.84
N LYS A 434 1.21 11.09 -25.85
CA LYS A 434 0.74 12.50 -25.72
C LYS A 434 1.74 13.59 -26.10
N ASN A 435 3.04 13.30 -26.25
CA ASN A 435 4.01 14.24 -26.82
C ASN A 435 4.56 13.62 -28.09
N GLY A 436 4.17 14.17 -29.24
CA GLY A 436 4.56 13.66 -30.56
C GLY A 436 6.08 13.53 -30.71
N SER A 437 6.55 12.29 -30.84
CA SER A 437 7.74 11.85 -31.57
C SER A 437 8.14 10.48 -31.03
N LEU A 438 7.67 9.41 -31.70
CA LEU A 438 8.27 8.08 -31.85
C LEU A 438 7.15 7.11 -32.26
N THR A 439 7.14 6.73 -33.53
CA THR A 439 6.42 5.56 -34.05
C THR A 439 7.05 4.31 -33.44
N LYS A 440 6.68 3.97 -32.20
CA LYS A 440 7.16 2.75 -31.53
C LYS A 440 6.31 1.57 -32.02
N THR A 441 6.98 0.49 -32.41
CA THR A 441 6.32 -0.77 -32.75
C THR A 441 5.68 -1.39 -31.49
N ASN A 442 4.73 -2.32 -31.66
CA ASN A 442 4.14 -3.04 -30.53
C ASN A 442 5.21 -3.74 -29.67
N ASN A 443 6.28 -4.21 -30.30
CA ASN A 443 7.42 -4.84 -29.63
C ASN A 443 8.23 -3.87 -28.78
N ASP A 444 8.46 -2.65 -29.25
CA ASP A 444 9.14 -1.61 -28.46
C ASP A 444 8.35 -1.27 -27.19
N LEU A 445 7.01 -1.29 -27.26
CA LEU A 445 6.14 -1.06 -26.10
C LEU A 445 6.22 -2.21 -25.10
N ILE A 446 6.27 -3.45 -25.57
CA ILE A 446 6.42 -4.64 -24.71
C ILE A 446 7.80 -4.65 -24.05
N ASP A 447 8.88 -4.37 -24.78
CA ASP A 447 10.25 -4.29 -24.20
C ASP A 447 10.35 -3.20 -23.11
N LEU A 448 9.69 -2.05 -23.32
CA LEU A 448 9.59 -1.00 -22.30
C LEU A 448 8.79 -1.44 -21.06
N CYS A 449 7.78 -2.29 -21.25
CA CYS A 449 7.04 -2.87 -20.13
C CYS A 449 7.88 -3.89 -19.38
N LEU A 450 8.53 -4.83 -20.08
CA LEU A 450 9.36 -5.87 -19.47
C LEU A 450 10.48 -5.30 -18.62
N SER A 451 11.20 -4.29 -19.14
CA SER A 451 12.25 -3.59 -18.39
C SER A 451 11.76 -2.86 -17.12
N SER A 452 10.45 -2.59 -17.02
CA SER A 452 9.82 -2.01 -15.82
C SER A 452 9.23 -3.06 -14.86
N TRP A 453 9.01 -4.28 -15.33
CA TRP A 453 8.33 -5.36 -14.59
C TRP A 453 9.31 -6.39 -14.03
N LEU A 454 10.37 -6.70 -14.79
CA LEU A 454 11.35 -7.75 -14.51
C LEU A 454 12.71 -7.14 -14.15
N THR A 455 13.45 -7.82 -13.29
CA THR A 455 14.88 -7.54 -13.09
C THR A 455 15.69 -8.09 -14.27
N ASN A 456 16.94 -7.64 -14.39
CA ASN A 456 17.84 -8.16 -15.42
C ASN A 456 18.05 -9.70 -15.32
N GLU A 457 18.07 -10.24 -14.10
CA GLU A 457 18.22 -11.67 -13.87
C GLU A 457 16.98 -12.45 -14.33
N GLU A 458 15.78 -11.96 -14.01
CA GLU A 458 14.53 -12.61 -14.46
C GLU A 458 14.33 -12.47 -15.97
N MET A 459 14.78 -11.38 -16.58
CA MET A 459 14.73 -11.21 -18.04
C MET A 459 15.58 -12.24 -18.79
N GLN A 460 16.70 -12.69 -18.19
CA GLN A 460 17.60 -13.69 -18.78
C GLN A 460 17.08 -15.13 -18.65
N ASP A 461 15.90 -15.34 -18.07
CA ASP A 461 15.24 -16.64 -18.08
C ASP A 461 14.97 -17.07 -19.54
N SER A 462 15.37 -18.30 -19.87
CA SER A 462 15.25 -18.87 -21.22
C SER A 462 13.86 -18.76 -21.84
N VAL A 463 12.81 -18.71 -21.01
CA VAL A 463 11.43 -18.56 -21.48
C VAL A 463 11.14 -17.14 -21.94
N PHE A 464 11.63 -16.12 -21.23
CA PHE A 464 11.47 -14.72 -21.68
C PHE A 464 12.26 -14.43 -22.95
N GLU A 465 13.45 -15.02 -23.11
CA GLU A 465 14.20 -14.96 -24.37
C GLU A 465 13.44 -15.60 -25.54
N THR A 466 12.81 -16.76 -25.29
CA THR A 466 11.97 -17.43 -26.30
C THR A 466 10.76 -16.58 -26.68
N ILE A 467 10.07 -16.00 -25.70
CA ILE A 467 8.93 -15.09 -25.93
C ILE A 467 9.39 -13.87 -26.72
N LYS A 468 10.52 -13.28 -26.36
CA LYS A 468 11.09 -12.13 -27.07
C LYS A 468 11.42 -12.46 -28.53
N SER A 469 12.00 -13.63 -28.78
CA SER A 469 12.23 -14.12 -30.14
C SER A 469 10.92 -14.26 -30.93
N LYS A 470 9.86 -14.81 -30.33
CA LYS A 470 8.54 -14.92 -30.99
C LYS A 470 7.94 -13.56 -31.30
N LEU A 471 7.98 -12.63 -30.35
CA LEU A 471 7.50 -11.25 -30.52
C LEU A 471 8.20 -10.55 -31.69
N SER A 472 9.53 -10.69 -31.79
CA SER A 472 10.31 -10.11 -32.90
C SER A 472 9.89 -10.62 -34.28
N GLN A 473 9.43 -11.88 -34.38
CA GLN A 473 8.94 -12.47 -35.63
C GLN A 473 7.56 -11.94 -36.04
N ILE A 474 6.71 -11.57 -35.07
CA ILE A 474 5.39 -10.97 -35.34
C ILE A 474 5.54 -9.61 -36.03
N SER A 475 6.51 -8.79 -35.61
CA SER A 475 6.80 -7.49 -36.22
C SER A 475 7.13 -7.57 -37.71
N ILE A 476 7.86 -8.62 -38.13
CA ILE A 476 8.33 -8.77 -39.51
C ILE A 476 7.16 -9.05 -40.46
N ASN A 477 6.11 -9.70 -39.98
CA ASN A 477 4.94 -10.04 -40.80
C ASN A 477 3.99 -8.84 -41.00
N ASP A 478 3.90 -7.91 -40.04
CA ASP A 478 3.07 -6.69 -40.16
C ASP A 478 3.68 -5.63 -41.11
N GLU A 479 5.01 -5.59 -41.26
CA GLU A 479 5.69 -4.70 -42.21
C GLU A 479 5.67 -5.23 -43.67
N GLY A 480 5.10 -6.42 -43.91
CA GLY A 480 5.12 -7.14 -45.18
C GLY A 480 4.05 -6.76 -46.22
N ILE A 481 3.10 -5.87 -45.92
CA ILE A 481 2.07 -5.44 -46.88
C ILE A 481 2.48 -4.10 -47.52
N GLN A 482 3.48 -4.14 -48.41
CA GLN A 482 3.64 -3.08 -49.41
C GLN A 482 2.61 -3.28 -50.52
N ALA A 483 1.73 -2.28 -50.69
CA ALA A 483 0.83 -2.19 -51.82
C ALA A 483 1.62 -2.28 -53.14
N PRO A 484 1.13 -3.00 -54.17
CA PRO A 484 1.83 -3.05 -55.44
C PRO A 484 1.83 -1.65 -56.07
N THR A 485 3.00 -1.06 -56.18
CA THR A 485 3.28 0.06 -57.08
C THR A 485 2.88 -0.34 -58.49
N ALA A 486 1.77 0.21 -58.96
CA ALA A 486 1.40 0.17 -60.37
C ALA A 486 2.48 0.94 -61.16
N VAL A 487 3.22 0.21 -61.99
CA VAL A 487 4.15 0.78 -62.97
C VAL A 487 3.48 0.71 -64.34
N LYS A 488 3.33 1.92 -64.91
CA LYS A 488 2.92 2.31 -66.27
C LYS A 488 1.43 2.33 -66.60
#